data_AF-A0A965PRZ1-F1
#
_entry.id   AF-A0A965PRZ1-F1
#
_cell.length_a   1.000
_cell.length_b   1.000
_cell.length_c   1.000
_cell.angle_alpha   90.00
_cell.angle_beta   90.00
_cell.angle_gamma   90.00
#
_symmetry.space_group_name_H-M   'P 1'
#
loop_
_entity.id
_entity.type
_entity.pdbx_description
1 polymer ?
#
loop_
_entity_poly.entity_id
_entity_poly.type
_entity_poly.pdbx_seq_one_letter_code
_entity_poly.pdbx_strand_id
1 'polypeptide(L)'
;MELIDQLTLQWQAAKQRENQARDDRVAIEDKILALHPAREEGTESVTTAAGTKIRLTGKLTYKCDLIALQSLTLDWPEDVRPVRMKLEADETKLKAIRQESPKLWAKIAAAVTTKAAKTGVAIEFKGE
;
A
#
# COMPACT_ATOMS: atom_id res chain seq x y z
N MET A 1 2.56 32.90 19.41
CA MET A 1 2.32 31.64 18.68
C MET A 1 1.82 32.02 17.30
N GLU A 2 2.60 31.71 16.27
CA GLU A 2 2.29 32.08 14.89
C GLU A 2 1.18 31.19 14.32
N LEU A 3 0.57 31.59 13.19
CA LEU A 3 -0.45 30.78 12.53
C LEU A 3 0.07 29.39 12.15
N ILE A 4 1.33 29.28 11.71
CA ILE A 4 1.93 28.01 11.35
C ILE A 4 2.06 27.07 12.57
N ASP A 5 2.35 27.60 13.75
CA ASP A 5 2.39 26.84 15.00
C ASP A 5 0.98 26.37 15.42
N GLN A 6 -0.05 27.20 15.20
CA GLN A 6 -1.43 26.79 15.46
C GLN A 6 -1.85 25.65 14.52
N LEU A 7 -1.46 25.72 13.24
CA LEU A 7 -1.74 24.68 12.26
C LEU A 7 -1.01 23.38 12.58
N THR A 8 0.21 23.42 13.12
CA THR A 8 0.94 22.20 13.52
C THR A 8 0.25 21.49 14.69
N LEU A 9 -0.21 22.25 15.70
CA LEU A 9 -0.98 21.70 16.82
C LEU A 9 -2.34 21.12 16.39
N GLN A 10 -3.07 21.85 15.52
CA GLN A 10 -4.33 21.36 14.97
C GLN A 10 -4.14 20.08 14.15
N TRP A 11 -3.08 20.04 13.34
CA TRP A 11 -2.71 18.86 12.56
C TRP A 11 -2.40 17.67 13.47
N GLN A 12 -1.64 17.88 14.55
CA GLN A 12 -1.32 16.82 15.53
C GLN A 12 -2.60 16.26 16.18
N ALA A 13 -3.49 17.14 16.65
CA ALA A 13 -4.76 16.74 17.24
C ALA A 13 -5.67 16.00 16.25
N ALA A 14 -5.67 16.40 14.98
CA ALA A 14 -6.39 15.67 13.93
C ALA A 14 -5.78 14.28 13.69
N LYS A 15 -4.45 14.17 13.64
CA LYS A 15 -3.77 12.89 13.44
C LYS A 15 -3.98 11.93 14.61
N GLN A 16 -3.99 12.42 15.85
CA GLN A 16 -4.31 11.63 17.03
C GLN A 16 -5.73 11.06 16.97
N ARG A 17 -6.72 11.87 16.58
CA ARG A 17 -8.11 11.39 16.41
C ARG A 17 -8.23 10.33 15.31
N GLU A 18 -7.52 10.49 14.20
CA GLU A 18 -7.48 9.49 13.14
C GLU A 18 -6.90 8.16 13.65
N ASN A 19 -5.79 8.22 14.39
CA ASN A 19 -5.18 7.03 14.98
C ASN A 19 -6.12 6.36 15.99
N GLN A 20 -6.74 7.14 16.89
CA GLN A 20 -7.69 6.59 17.86
C GLN A 20 -8.87 5.89 17.18
N ALA A 21 -9.49 6.52 16.19
CA ALA A 21 -10.61 5.92 15.46
C ALA A 21 -10.20 4.64 14.71
N ARG A 22 -8.98 4.61 14.17
CA ARG A 22 -8.41 3.41 13.55
C ARG A 22 -8.24 2.30 14.57
N ASP A 23 -7.66 2.61 15.73
CA ASP A 23 -7.34 1.64 16.76
C ASP A 23 -8.63 1.07 17.41
N ASP A 24 -9.63 1.92 17.63
CA ASP A 24 -10.97 1.51 18.08
C ASP A 24 -11.64 0.55 17.08
N ARG A 25 -11.57 0.87 15.79
CA ARG A 25 -12.11 0.01 14.73
C ARG A 25 -11.41 -1.36 14.73
N VAL A 26 -10.08 -1.40 14.79
CA VAL A 26 -9.32 -2.66 14.84
C VAL A 26 -9.69 -3.48 16.08
N ALA A 27 -9.80 -2.86 17.25
CA ALA A 27 -10.21 -3.55 18.46
C ALA A 27 -11.63 -4.13 18.38
N ILE A 28 -12.55 -3.49 17.66
CA ILE A 28 -13.89 -4.01 17.38
C ILE A 28 -13.82 -5.17 16.39
N GLU A 29 -13.00 -5.07 15.35
CA GLU A 29 -12.79 -6.14 14.36
C GLU A 29 -12.24 -7.41 15.04
N ASP A 30 -11.28 -7.28 15.95
CA ASP A 30 -10.74 -8.41 16.72
C ASP A 30 -11.83 -9.09 17.58
N LYS A 31 -12.73 -8.31 18.19
CA LYS A 31 -13.88 -8.86 18.93
C LYS A 31 -14.85 -9.60 18.03
N ILE A 32 -15.10 -9.09 16.81
CA ILE A 32 -15.95 -9.76 15.82
C ILE A 32 -15.31 -11.09 15.40
N LEU A 33 -14.01 -11.10 15.11
CA LEU A 33 -13.27 -12.29 14.73
C LEU A 33 -13.19 -13.34 15.86
N ALA A 34 -13.18 -12.90 17.12
CA ALA A 34 -13.24 -13.81 18.27
C ALA A 34 -14.61 -14.53 18.37
N LEU A 35 -15.70 -13.89 17.97
CA LEU A 35 -17.05 -14.48 17.94
C LEU A 35 -17.28 -15.32 16.69
N HIS A 36 -16.76 -14.88 15.55
CA HIS A 36 -16.84 -15.55 14.26
C HIS A 36 -15.46 -15.53 13.59
N PRO A 37 -14.64 -16.56 13.80
CA PRO A 37 -13.34 -16.65 13.14
C PRO A 37 -13.50 -16.72 11.62
N ALA A 38 -12.66 -15.98 10.90
CA ALA A 38 -12.58 -16.12 9.45
C ALA A 38 -12.01 -17.50 9.08
N ARG A 39 -12.40 -18.02 7.92
CA ARG A 39 -11.74 -19.21 7.32
C ARG A 39 -10.30 -18.87 6.98
N GLU A 40 -9.45 -19.89 6.88
CA GLU A 40 -8.04 -19.73 6.49
C GLU A 40 -7.89 -19.09 5.10
N GLU A 41 -8.68 -19.57 4.14
CA GLU A 41 -8.76 -19.00 2.79
C GLU A 41 -10.22 -18.89 2.33
N GLY A 42 -10.57 -17.76 1.70
CA GLY A 42 -11.90 -17.51 1.14
C GLY A 42 -12.76 -16.58 1.99
N THR A 43 -14.01 -16.37 1.58
CA THR A 43 -14.95 -15.43 2.23
C THR A 43 -16.14 -16.14 2.84
N GLU A 44 -16.48 -15.78 4.06
CA GLU A 44 -17.68 -16.20 4.76
C GLU A 44 -18.56 -14.99 5.06
N SER A 45 -19.87 -15.19 5.09
CA SER A 45 -20.84 -14.14 5.40
C SER A 45 -21.73 -14.56 6.56
N VAL A 46 -21.85 -13.69 7.55
CA VAL A 46 -22.74 -13.87 8.71
C VAL A 46 -23.77 -12.75 8.69
N THR A 47 -25.05 -13.09 8.81
CA THR A 47 -26.12 -12.08 8.96
C THR A 47 -26.53 -12.02 10.42
N THR A 48 -26.47 -10.84 11.03
CA THR A 48 -26.91 -10.64 12.41
C THR A 48 -28.42 -10.72 12.52
N ALA A 49 -28.95 -10.95 13.73
CA ALA A 49 -30.39 -10.91 13.98
C ALA A 49 -31.04 -9.55 13.60
N ALA A 50 -30.25 -8.47 13.59
CA ALA A 50 -30.66 -7.14 13.16
C ALA A 50 -30.61 -6.93 11.63
N GLY A 51 -30.26 -7.96 10.86
CA GLY A 51 -30.20 -7.91 9.39
C GLY A 51 -28.90 -7.35 8.81
N THR A 52 -27.88 -7.07 9.63
CA THR A 52 -26.58 -6.60 9.16
C THR A 52 -25.76 -7.76 8.61
N LYS A 53 -25.20 -7.62 7.41
CA LYS A 53 -24.34 -8.63 6.80
C LYS A 53 -22.86 -8.31 7.08
N ILE A 54 -22.19 -9.20 7.79
CA ILE A 54 -20.75 -9.18 8.07
C ILE A 54 -20.07 -10.13 7.08
N ARG A 55 -18.95 -9.72 6.48
CA ARG A 55 -18.12 -10.57 5.62
C ARG A 55 -16.74 -10.71 6.23
N LEU A 56 -16.28 -11.95 6.38
CA LEU A 56 -14.99 -12.31 6.93
C LEU A 56 -14.20 -12.99 5.83
N THR A 57 -13.01 -12.49 5.51
CA THR A 57 -12.19 -13.02 4.42
C THR A 57 -10.82 -13.43 4.94
N GLY A 58 -10.53 -14.74 4.86
CA GLY A 58 -9.19 -15.27 5.00
C GLY A 58 -8.37 -15.05 3.74
N LYS A 59 -7.09 -14.68 3.91
CA LYS A 59 -6.14 -14.52 2.81
C LYS A 59 -4.81 -15.14 3.17
N LEU A 60 -4.31 -16.01 2.31
CA LEU A 60 -2.94 -16.50 2.39
C LEU A 60 -2.01 -15.56 1.63
N THR A 61 -0.88 -15.22 2.27
CA THR A 61 0.19 -14.46 1.63
C THR A 61 1.41 -15.36 1.49
N TYR A 62 1.86 -15.55 0.26
CA TYR A 62 3.03 -16.37 -0.06
C TYR A 62 4.26 -15.49 -0.14
N LYS A 63 5.24 -15.70 0.75
CA LYS A 63 6.58 -15.13 0.63
C LYS A 63 7.45 -16.12 -0.13
N CYS A 64 7.96 -15.73 -1.30
CA CYS A 64 8.74 -16.60 -2.17
C CYS A 64 10.12 -16.01 -2.44
N ASP A 65 11.14 -16.86 -2.44
CA ASP A 65 12.41 -16.55 -3.10
C ASP A 65 12.21 -16.72 -4.60
N LEU A 66 12.22 -15.60 -5.33
CA LEU A 66 11.95 -15.58 -6.76
C LEU A 66 13.03 -16.29 -7.58
N ILE A 67 14.29 -16.28 -7.14
CA ILE A 67 15.40 -16.90 -7.86
C ILE A 67 15.29 -18.43 -7.76
N ALA A 68 15.03 -18.92 -6.54
CA ALA A 68 14.79 -20.34 -6.31
C ALA A 68 13.53 -20.81 -7.05
N LEU A 69 12.43 -20.07 -6.97
CA LEU A 69 11.18 -20.40 -7.64
C LEU A 69 11.33 -20.44 -9.17
N GLN A 70 12.06 -19.48 -9.75
CA GLN A 70 12.34 -19.46 -11.18
C GLN A 70 13.19 -20.66 -11.62
N SER A 71 14.20 -21.01 -10.81
CA SER A 71 15.07 -22.17 -11.10
C SER A 71 14.28 -23.48 -11.07
N LEU A 72 13.33 -23.63 -10.14
CA LEU A 72 12.50 -24.83 -9.96
C LEU A 72 11.37 -24.97 -11.01
N THR A 73 11.03 -23.89 -11.72
CA THR A 73 9.89 -23.86 -12.66
C THR A 73 10.32 -23.58 -14.09
N LEU A 74 11.63 -23.69 -14.37
CA LEU A 74 12.23 -23.36 -15.67
C LEU A 74 11.75 -24.29 -16.80
N ASP A 75 11.53 -25.56 -16.47
CA ASP A 75 11.05 -26.61 -17.36
C ASP A 75 9.52 -26.69 -17.46
N TRP A 76 8.79 -25.93 -16.64
CA TRP A 76 7.32 -25.94 -16.67
C TRP A 76 6.79 -25.20 -17.90
N PRO A 77 5.62 -25.62 -18.44
CA PRO A 77 4.89 -24.85 -19.44
C PRO A 77 4.59 -23.41 -18.96
N GLU A 78 4.61 -22.45 -19.87
CA GLU A 78 4.47 -21.03 -19.55
C GLU A 78 3.13 -20.68 -18.91
N ASP A 79 2.06 -21.40 -19.28
CA ASP A 79 0.69 -21.21 -18.79
C ASP A 79 0.49 -21.59 -17.32
N VAL A 80 1.33 -22.49 -16.77
CA VAL A 80 1.27 -22.93 -15.37
C VAL A 80 2.42 -22.40 -14.53
N ARG A 81 3.37 -21.68 -15.13
CA ARG A 81 4.56 -21.17 -14.45
C ARG A 81 4.18 -20.04 -13.47
N PRO A 82 4.46 -20.17 -12.16
CA PRO A 82 4.10 -19.16 -11.15
C PRO A 82 5.10 -17.99 -11.10
N VAL A 83 5.68 -17.61 -12.25
CA VAL A 83 6.66 -16.52 -12.37
C VAL A 83 6.20 -15.58 -13.48
N ARG A 84 6.05 -14.29 -13.15
CA ARG A 84 5.62 -13.26 -14.09
C ARG A 84 6.70 -12.21 -14.30
N MET A 85 7.02 -11.92 -15.56
CA MET A 85 7.85 -10.77 -15.92
C MET A 85 6.99 -9.50 -15.94
N LYS A 86 7.48 -8.43 -15.31
CA LYS A 86 6.83 -7.12 -15.32
C LYS A 86 7.76 -6.11 -16.01
N LEU A 87 7.32 -5.57 -17.13
CA LEU A 87 7.98 -4.42 -17.75
C LEU A 87 7.46 -3.16 -17.06
N GLU A 88 8.35 -2.46 -16.35
CA GLU A 88 8.02 -1.21 -15.68
C GLU A 88 9.07 -0.14 -15.96
N ALA A 89 8.65 1.12 -15.91
CA ALA A 89 9.54 2.24 -16.09
C ALA A 89 10.44 2.39 -14.85
N ASP A 90 11.75 2.49 -15.07
CA ASP A 90 12.72 2.77 -14.01
C ASP A 90 12.68 4.27 -13.68
N GLU A 91 11.83 4.64 -12.72
CA GLU A 91 11.60 6.03 -12.32
C GLU A 91 12.88 6.72 -11.83
N THR A 92 13.77 5.98 -11.15
CA THR A 92 15.06 6.50 -10.69
C THR A 92 15.93 6.92 -11.87
N LYS A 93 16.05 6.06 -12.89
CA LYS A 93 16.80 6.42 -14.11
C LYS A 93 16.12 7.54 -14.90
N LEU A 94 14.80 7.55 -14.99
CA LEU A 94 14.07 8.64 -15.63
C LEU A 94 14.35 9.98 -14.94
N LYS A 95 14.35 10.01 -13.60
CA LYS A 95 14.69 11.20 -12.82
C LYS A 95 16.15 11.63 -13.05
N ALA A 96 17.09 10.70 -13.01
CA ALA A 96 18.51 10.98 -13.24
C ALA A 96 18.76 11.53 -14.65
N ILE A 97 18.21 10.89 -15.69
CA ILE A 97 18.33 11.34 -17.09
C ILE A 97 17.75 12.75 -17.26
N ARG A 98 16.60 13.02 -16.63
CA ARG A 98 15.96 14.35 -16.68
C ARG A 98 16.83 15.44 -16.06
N GLN A 99 17.58 15.14 -15.00
CA GLN A 99 18.42 16.10 -14.28
C GLN A 99 19.79 16.28 -14.94
N GLU A 100 20.43 15.19 -15.36
CA GLU A 100 21.85 15.17 -15.75
C GLU A 100 22.05 15.18 -17.26
N SER A 101 21.09 14.70 -18.05
CA SER A 101 21.26 14.46 -19.49
C SER A 101 20.09 14.95 -20.36
N PRO A 102 19.97 16.27 -20.60
CA PRO A 102 18.89 16.85 -21.39
C PRO A 102 18.77 16.28 -22.81
N LYS A 103 19.89 15.92 -23.45
CA LYS A 103 19.91 15.32 -24.79
C LYS A 103 19.29 13.93 -24.82
N LEU A 104 19.50 13.11 -23.78
CA LEU A 104 18.90 11.78 -23.66
C LEU A 104 17.43 11.91 -23.28
N TRP A 105 17.10 12.83 -22.38
CA TRP A 105 15.72 13.13 -22.01
C TRP A 105 14.88 13.54 -23.23
N ALA A 106 15.40 14.41 -24.10
CA ALA A 106 14.70 14.85 -25.31
C ALA A 106 14.28 13.70 -26.24
N LYS A 107 15.07 12.61 -26.30
CA LYS A 107 14.75 11.43 -27.12
C LYS A 107 13.59 10.61 -26.57
N ILE A 108 13.44 10.56 -25.25
CA ILE A 108 12.40 9.77 -24.57
C ILE A 108 11.19 10.62 -24.13
N ALA A 109 11.30 11.95 -24.21
CA ALA A 109 10.28 12.88 -23.71
C ALA A 109 8.89 12.67 -24.33
N ALA A 110 8.82 12.26 -25.60
CA ALA A 110 7.55 11.95 -26.26
C ALA A 110 6.81 10.75 -25.62
N ALA A 111 7.53 9.87 -24.92
CA ALA A 111 6.98 8.69 -24.25
C ALA A 111 6.76 8.89 -22.74
N VAL A 112 7.12 10.05 -22.16
CA VAL A 112 7.08 10.28 -20.71
C VAL A 112 6.23 11.50 -20.38
N THR A 113 5.12 11.29 -19.67
CA THR A 113 4.29 12.39 -19.14
C THR A 113 4.68 12.67 -17.69
N THR A 114 5.11 13.90 -17.40
CA THR A 114 5.44 14.31 -16.02
C THR A 114 4.36 15.23 -15.47
N LYS A 115 3.72 14.85 -14.37
CA LYS A 115 2.78 15.69 -13.63
C LYS A 115 3.28 15.86 -12.20
N ALA A 116 3.08 17.05 -11.62
CA ALA A 116 3.35 17.26 -10.22
C ALA A 116 2.40 16.38 -9.38
N ALA A 117 2.97 15.59 -8.47
CA ALA A 117 2.17 14.87 -7.48
C ALA A 117 1.61 15.85 -6.43
N LYS A 118 0.58 15.42 -5.70
CA LYS A 118 0.05 16.17 -4.57
C LYS A 118 1.16 16.40 -3.54
N THR A 119 1.30 17.64 -3.07
CA THR A 119 2.21 17.98 -1.97
C THR A 119 1.78 17.22 -0.70
N GLY A 120 2.71 16.45 -0.13
CA GLY A 120 2.55 15.83 1.18
C GLY A 120 2.95 16.80 2.30
N VAL A 121 2.20 16.81 3.39
CA VAL A 121 2.56 17.53 4.63
C VAL A 121 2.91 16.49 5.68
N ALA A 122 4.14 16.51 6.17
CA ALA A 122 4.62 15.71 7.30
C ALA A 122 5.21 16.65 8.34
N ILE A 123 4.79 16.51 9.59
CA ILE A 123 5.25 17.34 10.71
C ILE A 123 6.01 16.42 11.69
N GLU A 124 7.29 16.70 11.88
CA GLU A 124 8.14 16.04 12.85
C GLU A 124 8.25 16.94 14.10
N PHE A 125 7.75 16.45 15.22
CA PHE A 125 7.97 17.10 16.50
C PHE A 125 9.28 16.55 17.05
N LYS A 126 10.29 17.41 17.21
CA LYS A 126 11.50 17.04 17.95
C LYS A 126 11.06 16.66 19.36
N GLY A 127 11.19 15.38 19.70
CA GLY A 127 10.90 14.91 21.06
C GLY A 127 11.86 15.53 22.07
N GLU A 128 11.34 15.76 23.27
CA GLU A 128 12.13 15.89 24.51
C GLU A 128 13.02 14.66 24.74
#